data_AF-W2WWP8-F1
#
_entry.id   AF-W2WWP8-F1
#
_cell.length_a   1.000
_cell.length_b   1.000
_cell.length_c   1.000
_cell.angle_alpha   90.00
_cell.angle_beta   90.00
_cell.angle_gamma   90.00
#
_symmetry.space_group_name_H-M   'P 1'
#
loop_
_entity.id
_entity.type
_entity.pdbx_description
1 polymer ?
#
loop_
_entity_poly.entity_id
_entity_poly.type
_entity_poly.pdbx_seq_one_letter_code
_entity_poly.pdbx_strand_id
1 'polypeptide(L)'
;MARDAKRKADDVAAAAASKTAATVSSKWTVTINLTALKRPVNPPTSEDYSEWSLDQLKLECTARKLNVVKNTKKVDRAMILDAWDANKGSVEALLLRQQQQTKGGGGVEYKRTKGCMFRLLNVLFSDHFFEAFLATGNQLSREEIDQGG
;
A
#
# COMPACT_ATOMS: atom_id res chain seq x y z
N MET A 1 37.87 -1.13 47.93
CA MET A 1 36.49 -1.21 48.45
C MET A 1 35.52 -0.20 47.83
N ALA A 2 35.81 1.11 47.80
CA ALA A 2 34.87 2.11 47.25
C ALA A 2 34.79 2.19 45.70
N ARG A 3 35.86 1.78 44.99
CA ARG A 3 35.89 1.81 43.51
C ARG A 3 35.12 0.66 42.86
N ASP A 4 35.06 -0.51 43.52
CA ASP A 4 34.34 -1.68 43.01
C ASP A 4 32.81 -1.55 43.16
N ALA A 5 32.34 -0.85 44.19
CA ALA A 5 30.92 -0.54 44.35
C ALA A 5 30.42 0.45 43.28
N LYS A 6 31.27 1.40 42.85
CA LYS A 6 30.95 2.35 41.78
C LYS A 6 30.83 1.66 40.42
N ARG A 7 31.79 0.80 40.05
CA ARG A 7 31.72 -0.01 38.82
C ARG A 7 30.49 -0.91 38.78
N LYS A 8 30.14 -1.57 39.89
CA LYS A 8 28.96 -2.43 39.94
C LYS A 8 27.65 -1.65 39.82
N ALA A 9 27.59 -0.40 40.28
CA ALA A 9 26.45 0.49 40.08
C ALA A 9 26.38 1.01 38.63
N ASP A 10 27.52 1.30 38.01
CA ASP A 10 27.60 1.76 36.62
C ASP A 10 27.32 0.62 35.62
N ASP A 11 27.71 -0.62 35.91
CA ASP A 11 27.38 -1.81 35.12
C ASP A 11 25.90 -2.21 35.26
N VAL A 12 25.29 -2.02 36.44
CA VAL A 12 23.84 -2.21 36.64
C VAL A 12 23.04 -1.09 35.98
N ALA A 13 23.55 0.15 35.97
CA ALA A 13 22.95 1.27 35.25
C ALA A 13 23.10 1.11 33.72
N ALA A 14 24.22 0.56 33.23
CA ALA A 14 24.42 0.25 31.81
C ALA A 14 23.59 -0.97 31.36
N ALA A 15 23.45 -2.00 32.22
CA ALA A 15 22.55 -3.13 31.97
C ALA A 15 21.06 -2.73 32.08
N ALA A 16 20.73 -1.72 32.88
CA ALA A 16 19.40 -1.11 32.93
C ALA A 16 19.14 -0.18 31.74
N ALA A 17 20.16 0.55 31.24
CA ALA A 17 20.07 1.38 30.05
C ALA A 17 20.02 0.55 28.74
N SER A 18 20.53 -0.68 28.76
CA SER A 18 20.42 -1.63 27.65
C SER A 18 19.11 -2.43 27.65
N LYS A 19 18.25 -2.27 28.67
CA LYS A 19 16.87 -2.78 28.67
C LYS A 19 15.93 -1.62 28.32
N THR A 20 15.35 -1.68 27.12
CA THR A 20 14.23 -0.86 26.61
C THR A 20 14.55 0.54 26.07
N ALA A 21 15.47 0.64 25.10
CA ALA A 21 15.11 1.46 23.93
C ALA A 21 14.06 0.65 23.15
N ALA A 22 12.80 0.68 23.61
CA ALA A 22 11.73 -0.05 22.94
C ALA A 22 11.53 0.61 21.56
N THR A 23 12.15 0.03 20.54
CA THR A 23 12.03 0.47 19.16
C THR A 23 10.54 0.43 18.81
N VAL A 24 10.03 1.56 18.31
CA VAL A 24 8.66 1.64 17.82
C VAL A 24 8.45 0.53 16.79
N SER A 25 7.29 -0.13 16.84
CA SER A 25 6.95 -1.19 15.89
C SER A 25 7.16 -0.72 14.45
N SER A 26 7.77 -1.59 13.65
CA SER A 26 8.02 -1.35 12.23
C SER A 26 6.72 -1.24 11.43
N LYS A 27 5.63 -1.81 11.95
CA LYS A 27 4.29 -1.73 11.36
C LYS A 27 3.58 -0.40 11.60
N TRP A 28 4.05 0.44 12.52
CA TRP A 28 3.46 1.73 12.83
C TRP A 28 3.76 2.75 11.73
N THR A 29 2.73 3.21 11.01
CA THR A 29 2.89 4.15 9.88
C THR A 29 2.35 5.55 10.17
N VAL A 30 1.75 5.76 11.35
CA VAL A 30 1.12 7.02 11.72
C VAL A 30 2.18 8.09 12.03
N THR A 31 2.10 9.22 11.32
CA THR A 31 3.05 10.34 11.41
C THR A 31 2.46 11.62 12.03
N ILE A 32 1.20 11.60 12.47
CA ILE A 32 0.56 12.77 13.08
C ILE A 32 1.18 13.10 14.44
N ASN A 33 1.06 14.35 14.87
CA ASN A 33 1.46 14.75 16.22
C ASN A 33 0.53 14.12 17.27
N LEU A 34 0.98 13.05 17.90
CA LEU A 34 0.20 12.27 18.88
C LEU A 34 -0.07 13.04 20.19
N THR A 35 0.81 13.98 20.55
CA THR A 35 0.66 14.78 21.78
C THR A 35 -0.41 15.87 21.68
N ALA A 36 -0.80 16.24 20.45
CA ALA A 36 -1.87 17.19 20.19
C ALA A 36 -3.27 16.56 20.24
N LEU A 37 -3.38 15.23 20.37
CA LEU A 37 -4.65 14.52 20.45
C LEU A 37 -5.31 14.76 21.81
N LYS A 38 -6.65 14.88 21.82
CA LYS A 38 -7.47 14.96 23.05
C LYS A 38 -7.19 13.81 24.04
N ARG A 39 -6.78 12.66 23.50
CA ARG A 39 -6.24 11.53 24.27
C ARG A 39 -4.86 11.21 23.71
N PRO A 40 -3.79 11.39 24.50
CA PRO A 40 -2.45 11.02 24.07
C PRO A 40 -2.40 9.53 23.73
N VAL A 41 -1.85 9.20 22.57
CA VAL A 41 -1.60 7.82 22.16
C VAL A 41 -0.10 7.65 21.98
N ASN A 42 0.50 6.69 22.69
CA ASN A 42 1.91 6.37 22.50
C ASN A 42 2.06 5.44 21.28
N PRO A 43 3.15 5.54 20.51
CA PRO A 43 3.47 4.57 19.49
C PRO A 43 3.58 3.15 20.09
N PRO A 44 3.12 2.12 19.37
CA PRO A 44 3.24 0.73 19.81
C PRO A 44 4.69 0.24 19.69
N THR A 45 5.07 -0.69 20.55
CA THR A 45 6.39 -1.34 20.55
C THR A 45 6.32 -2.80 20.12
N SER A 46 5.13 -3.40 20.14
CA SER A 46 4.91 -4.78 19.72
C SER A 46 4.63 -4.86 18.23
N GLU A 47 5.08 -5.93 17.58
CA GLU A 47 4.74 -6.24 16.20
C GLU A 47 3.41 -7.01 16.06
N ASP A 48 2.82 -7.45 17.17
CA ASP A 48 1.51 -8.12 17.20
C ASP A 48 0.39 -7.10 17.45
N TYR A 49 -0.55 -7.00 16.50
CA TYR A 49 -1.71 -6.12 16.62
C TYR A 49 -2.65 -6.49 17.77
N SER A 50 -2.61 -7.74 18.25
CA SER A 50 -3.41 -8.17 19.39
C SER A 50 -3.03 -7.42 20.68
N GLU A 51 -1.76 -7.02 20.79
CA GLU A 51 -1.20 -6.30 21.94
C GLU A 51 -1.45 -4.78 21.86
N TRP A 52 -1.81 -4.25 20.68
CA TRP A 52 -2.03 -2.82 20.49
C TRP A 52 -3.31 -2.34 21.18
N SER A 53 -3.34 -1.07 21.58
CA SER A 53 -4.55 -0.44 22.12
C SER A 53 -5.56 -0.16 21.00
N LEU A 54 -6.84 -0.03 21.36
CA LEU A 54 -7.89 0.28 20.39
C LEU A 54 -7.63 1.59 19.64
N ASP A 55 -7.06 2.59 20.33
CA ASP A 55 -6.77 3.90 19.74
C ASP A 55 -5.57 3.82 18.79
N GLN A 56 -4.54 3.03 19.10
CA GLN A 56 -3.44 2.73 18.16
C GLN A 56 -3.98 2.06 16.89
N LEU A 57 -4.81 1.03 17.03
CA LEU A 57 -5.40 0.33 15.88
C LEU A 57 -6.30 1.25 15.04
N LYS A 58 -7.06 2.16 15.67
CA LYS A 58 -7.86 3.19 14.98
C LYS A 58 -7.00 4.13 14.14
N LEU A 59 -5.94 4.65 14.73
CA LEU A 59 -5.00 5.53 14.04
C LEU A 59 -4.34 4.81 12.88
N GLU A 60 -3.87 3.58 13.08
CA GLU A 60 -3.21 2.80 12.04
C GLU A 60 -4.15 2.45 10.88
N CYS A 61 -5.39 2.03 11.17
CA CYS A 61 -6.41 1.83 10.13
C CYS A 61 -6.64 3.11 9.31
N THR A 62 -6.61 4.28 9.96
CA THR A 62 -6.78 5.58 9.30
C THR A 62 -5.56 5.94 8.45
N ALA A 63 -4.35 5.75 8.98
CA ALA A 63 -3.10 5.99 8.25
C ALA A 63 -3.01 5.12 6.99
N ARG A 64 -3.47 3.87 7.07
CA ARG A 64 -3.56 2.92 5.94
C ARG A 64 -4.77 3.13 5.03
N LYS A 65 -5.62 4.13 5.33
CA LYS A 65 -6.84 4.46 4.56
C LYS A 65 -7.80 3.28 4.42
N LEU A 66 -7.92 2.46 5.46
CA LEU A 66 -8.83 1.31 5.49
C LEU A 66 -10.25 1.76 5.81
N ASN A 67 -11.22 1.25 5.05
CA ASN A 67 -12.64 1.48 5.31
C ASN A 67 -13.14 0.53 6.40
N VAL A 68 -12.91 0.90 7.67
CA VAL A 68 -13.34 0.11 8.83
C VAL A 68 -14.68 0.65 9.34
N VAL A 69 -15.66 -0.25 9.48
CA VAL A 69 -17.01 0.07 9.95
C VAL A 69 -16.97 0.75 11.33
N LYS A 70 -17.93 1.64 11.59
CA LYS A 70 -18.08 2.26 12.92
C LYS A 70 -18.31 1.17 13.97
N ASN A 71 -17.74 1.34 15.16
CA ASN A 71 -17.85 0.41 16.29
C ASN A 71 -17.30 -1.01 16.05
N THR A 72 -16.49 -1.25 15.01
CA THR A 72 -15.71 -2.49 14.88
C THR A 72 -14.86 -2.73 16.13
N LYS A 73 -14.90 -3.97 16.65
CA LYS A 73 -14.23 -4.38 17.89
C LYS A 73 -12.70 -4.34 17.73
N LYS A 74 -11.98 -4.32 18.86
CA LYS A 74 -10.50 -4.33 18.88
C LYS A 74 -9.94 -5.53 18.11
N VAL A 75 -10.45 -6.73 18.40
CA VAL A 75 -9.99 -7.99 17.77
C VAL A 75 -10.19 -7.94 16.26
N ASP A 76 -11.38 -7.54 15.80
CA ASP A 76 -11.66 -7.44 14.37
C ASP A 76 -10.76 -6.42 13.66
N ARG A 77 -10.42 -5.29 14.31
CA ARG A 77 -9.46 -4.31 13.77
C ARG A 77 -8.05 -4.89 13.61
N ALA A 78 -7.60 -5.67 14.60
CA ALA A 78 -6.32 -6.37 14.51
C ALA A 78 -6.32 -7.35 13.33
N MET A 79 -7.37 -8.18 13.21
CA MET A 79 -7.54 -9.11 12.09
C MET A 79 -7.55 -8.42 10.72
N ILE A 80 -8.20 -7.26 10.61
CA ILE A 80 -8.22 -6.47 9.37
C ILE A 80 -6.81 -5.99 9.00
N LEU A 81 -6.01 -5.54 9.98
CA LEU A 81 -4.65 -5.09 9.74
C LEU A 81 -3.72 -6.25 9.35
N ASP A 82 -3.83 -7.40 10.04
CA ASP A 82 -3.10 -8.62 9.67
C ASP A 82 -3.43 -9.07 8.24
N ALA A 83 -4.72 -9.10 7.89
CA ALA A 83 -5.16 -9.46 6.55
C ALA A 83 -4.63 -8.48 5.49
N TRP A 84 -4.57 -7.19 5.82
CA TRP A 84 -4.01 -6.18 4.92
C TRP A 84 -2.51 -6.37 4.69
N ASP A 85 -1.73 -6.63 5.74
CA ASP A 85 -0.29 -6.89 5.64
C ASP A 85 -0.02 -8.16 4.81
N ALA A 86 -0.76 -9.23 5.08
CA ALA A 86 -0.66 -10.48 4.33
C ALA A 86 -1.00 -10.30 2.85
N ASN A 87 -2.05 -9.54 2.54
CA ASN A 87 -2.42 -9.22 1.16
C ASN A 87 -1.37 -8.36 0.46
N LYS A 88 -0.84 -7.33 1.15
CA LYS A 88 0.23 -6.49 0.61
C LYS A 88 1.46 -7.31 0.22
N GLY A 89 1.94 -8.16 1.12
CA GLY A 89 3.07 -9.06 0.85
C GLY A 89 2.79 -10.04 -0.31
N SER A 90 1.57 -10.56 -0.39
CA SER A 90 1.15 -11.44 -1.50
C SER A 90 1.15 -10.72 -2.85
N VAL A 91 0.63 -9.49 -2.90
CA VAL A 91 0.64 -8.67 -4.13
C VAL A 91 2.07 -8.31 -4.55
N GLU A 92 2.93 -7.93 -3.61
CA GLU A 92 4.35 -7.65 -3.89
C GLU A 92 5.07 -8.90 -4.45
N ALA A 93 4.82 -10.07 -3.88
CA ALA A 93 5.37 -11.33 -4.39
C ALA A 93 4.89 -11.66 -5.81
N LEU A 94 3.61 -11.43 -6.11
CA LEU A 94 3.05 -11.60 -7.46
C LEU A 94 3.69 -10.66 -8.48
N LEU A 95 3.90 -9.39 -8.11
CA LEU A 95 4.57 -8.41 -8.97
C LEU A 95 6.02 -8.79 -9.25
N LEU A 96 6.77 -9.21 -8.21
CA LEU A 96 8.13 -9.70 -8.38
C LEU A 96 8.19 -10.92 -9.29
N ARG A 97 7.28 -11.89 -9.11
CA ARG A 97 7.18 -13.06 -9.98
C ARG A 97 6.89 -12.65 -11.42
N GLN A 98 5.94 -11.74 -11.64
CA GLN A 98 5.60 -11.25 -12.98
C GLN A 98 6.82 -10.59 -13.66
N GLN A 99 7.57 -9.77 -12.93
CA GLN A 99 8.78 -9.13 -13.45
C GLN A 99 9.85 -10.16 -13.84
N GLN A 100 10.07 -11.19 -13.03
CA GLN A 100 11.01 -12.27 -13.33
C GLN A 100 10.59 -13.05 -14.59
N GLN A 101 9.30 -13.37 -14.73
CA GLN A 101 8.77 -14.03 -15.93
C GLN A 101 8.93 -13.18 -17.19
N THR A 102 8.78 -11.86 -17.09
CA THR A 102 9.02 -10.95 -18.23
C THR A 102 10.49 -10.81 -18.62
N LYS A 103 11.42 -11.06 -17.69
CA LYS A 103 12.87 -11.04 -17.98
C LYS A 103 13.41 -12.40 -18.46
N GLY A 104 12.75 -13.51 -18.14
CA GLY A 104 13.22 -14.87 -18.45
C GLY A 104 12.58 -15.55 -19.68
N GLY A 105 11.60 -14.92 -20.32
CA GLY A 105 10.80 -15.54 -21.38
C GLY A 105 11.40 -15.48 -22.79
N GLY A 106 12.52 -16.15 -23.02
CA GLY A 106 12.91 -16.59 -24.37
C GLY A 106 12.21 -17.92 -24.69
N GLY A 107 11.07 -17.87 -25.38
CA GLY A 107 10.35 -19.10 -25.74
C GLY A 107 8.98 -18.86 -26.37
N VAL A 108 8.96 -18.84 -27.71
CA VAL A 108 7.83 -18.95 -28.64
C VAL A 108 6.64 -17.98 -28.42
N GLU A 109 6.85 -16.81 -29.01
CA GLU A 109 5.90 -15.92 -29.67
C GLU A 109 4.45 -16.42 -29.85
N TYR A 110 3.57 -16.04 -28.92
CA TYR A 110 2.29 -15.43 -29.28
C TYR A 110 2.26 -14.03 -28.68
N LYS A 111 2.88 -13.08 -29.39
CA LYS A 111 2.86 -11.65 -29.06
C LYS A 111 1.41 -11.17 -29.01
N ARG A 112 0.80 -11.14 -27.83
CA ARG A 112 -0.22 -10.13 -27.54
C ARG A 112 0.50 -8.79 -27.56
N THR A 113 0.35 -8.06 -28.66
CA THR A 113 1.00 -6.76 -28.89
C THR A 113 0.62 -5.78 -27.78
N LYS A 114 1.48 -5.62 -26.78
CA LYS A 114 1.40 -4.55 -25.79
C LYS A 114 1.51 -3.22 -26.55
N GLY A 115 0.37 -2.56 -26.74
CA GLY A 115 0.24 -1.32 -27.51
C GLY A 115 -0.96 -1.24 -28.45
N CYS A 116 -1.76 -2.30 -28.60
CA CYS A 116 -2.89 -2.33 -29.55
C CYS A 116 -3.94 -1.24 -29.30
N MET A 117 -4.47 -1.11 -28.09
CA MET A 117 -5.62 -0.21 -27.84
C MET A 117 -5.25 1.27 -27.95
N PHE A 118 -4.13 1.71 -27.37
CA PHE A 118 -3.73 3.13 -27.43
C PHE A 118 -3.26 3.56 -28.82
N ARG A 119 -2.61 2.68 -29.59
CA ARG A 119 -2.28 2.98 -30.99
C ARG A 119 -3.53 3.06 -31.85
N LEU A 120 -4.49 2.15 -31.64
CA LEU A 120 -5.77 2.20 -32.33
C LEU A 120 -6.50 3.51 -32.01
N LEU A 121 -6.58 3.90 -30.73
CA LEU A 121 -7.17 5.18 -30.33
C LEU A 121 -6.44 6.36 -30.98
N ASN A 122 -5.11 6.39 -30.97
CA ASN A 122 -4.35 7.47 -31.59
C ASN A 122 -4.55 7.56 -33.11
N VAL A 123 -4.76 6.42 -33.79
CA VAL A 123 -5.06 6.41 -35.23
C VAL A 123 -6.49 6.91 -35.46
N LEU A 124 -7.48 6.36 -34.74
CA LEU A 124 -8.89 6.76 -34.85
C LEU A 124 -9.12 8.24 -34.53
N PHE A 125 -8.35 8.80 -33.60
CA PHE A 125 -8.41 10.22 -33.22
C PHE A 125 -7.30 11.06 -33.85
N SER A 126 -6.63 10.59 -34.89
CA SER A 126 -5.68 11.42 -35.65
C SER A 126 -6.42 12.29 -36.67
N ASP A 127 -5.97 13.53 -36.83
CA ASP A 127 -6.51 14.45 -37.85
C ASP A 127 -6.42 13.83 -39.25
N HIS A 128 -5.34 13.08 -39.53
CA HIS A 128 -5.16 12.43 -40.82
C HIS A 128 -6.23 11.35 -41.11
N PHE A 129 -6.58 10.54 -40.11
CA PHE A 129 -7.66 9.56 -40.25
C PHE A 129 -9.01 10.25 -40.37
N PHE A 130 -9.26 11.31 -39.60
CA PHE A 130 -10.49 12.09 -39.65
C PHE A 130 -10.71 12.68 -41.05
N GLU A 131 -9.71 13.36 -41.62
CA GLU A 131 -9.80 13.93 -42.97
C GLU A 131 -9.98 12.85 -44.04
N ALA A 132 -9.28 11.71 -43.94
CA ALA A 132 -9.45 10.59 -44.86
C ALA A 132 -10.86 9.96 -44.76
N PHE A 133 -11.42 9.91 -43.55
CA PHE A 133 -12.77 9.42 -43.29
C PHE A 133 -13.84 10.37 -43.84
N LEU A 134 -13.67 11.68 -43.67
CA LEU A 134 -14.54 12.69 -44.29
C LEU A 134 -14.48 12.60 -45.82
N ALA A 135 -13.28 12.42 -46.39
CA ALA A 135 -13.08 12.30 -47.82
C ALA A 135 -13.68 11.03 -48.44
N THR A 136 -13.91 9.98 -47.64
CA THR A 136 -14.56 8.74 -48.12
C THR A 136 -16.08 8.89 -48.30
N GLY A 137 -16.67 10.03 -47.91
CA GLY A 137 -18.06 10.38 -48.19
C GLY A 137 -19.10 9.52 -47.47
N ASN A 138 -18.68 8.61 -46.60
CA ASN A 138 -19.53 7.65 -45.91
C ASN A 138 -19.93 8.18 -44.52
N GLN A 139 -20.45 9.40 -44.50
CA GLN A 139 -20.97 10.01 -43.28
C GLN A 139 -22.35 9.42 -42.99
N LEU A 140 -22.44 8.55 -41.98
CA LEU A 140 -23.73 8.18 -41.42
C LEU A 140 -24.46 9.43 -40.96
N SER A 141 -25.74 9.51 -41.29
CA SER A 141 -26.62 10.58 -40.79
C SER A 141 -26.68 10.52 -39.26
N ARG A 142 -27.01 11.64 -38.63
CA ARG A 142 -27.07 11.73 -37.16
C ARG A 142 -28.08 10.71 -36.61
N GLU A 143 -29.15 10.49 -37.36
CA GLU A 143 -30.25 9.58 -37.05
C GLU A 143 -29.80 8.10 -37.07
N GLU A 144 -28.90 7.70 -37.97
CA GLU A 144 -28.33 6.35 -38.02
C GLU A 144 -27.35 6.11 -36.86
N ILE A 145 -26.59 7.13 -36.49
CA ILE A 145 -25.68 7.08 -35.33
C ILE A 145 -26.47 6.91 -34.04
N ASP A 146 -27.57 7.66 -33.87
CA ASP A 146 -28.39 7.60 -32.66
C ASP A 146 -29.15 6.26 -32.52
N GLN A 147 -29.24 5.47 -33.60
CA GLN A 147 -29.79 4.10 -33.59
C GLN A 147 -28.73 3.00 -33.39
N GLY A 148 -27.45 3.35 -33.32
CA GLY A 148 -26.35 2.42 -33.05
C GLY A 148 -25.62 1.88 -34.28
N GLY A 149 -25.88 2.42 -35.48
CA GLY A 149 -25.27 2.01 -36.74
C GLY A 149 -25.98 0.87 -37.45
#